data_AF-A0AAV5Z5N5-F1
#
_entry.id   AF-A0AAV5Z5N5-F1
#
_cell.length_a   1.000
_cell.length_b   1.000
_cell.length_c   1.000
_cell.angle_alpha   90.00
_cell.angle_beta   90.00
_cell.angle_gamma   90.00
#
_symmetry.space_group_name_H-M   'P 1'
#
loop_
_entity.id
_entity.type
_entity.pdbx_description
1 polymer ?
#
loop_
_entity_poly.entity_id
_entity_poly.type
_entity_poly.pdbx_seq_one_letter_code
_entity_poly.pdbx_strand_id
1 'polypeptide(L)' 'MDEMESMALFAESAALLDGADLHRGDRVRLTVRQEPDRLVAVEIQKIR' A
#
# COMPACT_ATOMS: atom_id res chain seq x y z
N MET A 1 -6.49 11.04 -18.88
CA MET A 1 -5.92 10.45 -17.66
C MET A 1 -6.70 9.18 -17.50
N ASP A 2 -6.14 8.05 -17.96
CA ASP A 2 -6.88 6.80 -18.00
C ASP A 2 -7.42 6.47 -16.61
N GLU A 3 -8.67 6.00 -16.58
CA GLU A 3 -9.36 5.63 -15.36
C GLU A 3 -8.57 4.48 -14.72
N MET A 4 -7.86 4.79 -13.65
CA MET A 4 -6.91 3.86 -13.06
C MET A 4 -7.71 2.78 -12.33
N GLU A 5 -7.61 1.54 -12.82
CA GLU A 5 -8.27 0.41 -12.16
C GLU A 5 -7.83 0.35 -10.69
N SER A 6 -8.83 0.28 -9.81
CA SER A 6 -8.58 0.22 -8.37
C SER A 6 -7.90 -1.10 -8.05
N MET A 7 -6.69 -1.04 -7.48
CA MET A 7 -5.93 -2.21 -7.04
C MET A 7 -6.02 -2.32 -5.51
N ALA A 8 -6.27 -3.54 -5.02
CA ALA A 8 -6.22 -3.85 -3.59
C ALA A 8 -4.85 -4.44 -3.21
N LEU A 9 -4.31 -3.96 -2.08
CA LEU A 9 -3.08 -4.47 -1.46
C LEU A 9 -3.41 -4.85 -0.02
N PHE A 10 -2.81 -5.94 0.45
CA PHE A 10 -2.86 -6.33 1.86
C PHE A 10 -1.63 -5.79 2.57
N ALA A 11 -1.74 -5.39 3.83
CA ALA A 11 -0.56 -5.07 4.63
C ALA A 11 -0.02 -6.34 5.29
N GLU A 12 1.31 -6.45 5.41
CA GLU A 12 1.94 -7.57 6.12
C GLU A 12 1.51 -7.65 7.60
N SER A 13 1.21 -6.51 8.22
CA SER A 13 0.68 -6.44 9.58
C SER A 13 -0.18 -5.19 9.81
N ALA A 14 -1.03 -5.22 10.84
CA ALA A 14 -1.77 -4.04 11.29
C ALA A 14 -0.84 -2.90 11.74
N ALA A 15 0.24 -3.23 12.45
CA ALA A 15 1.22 -2.26 12.92
C ALA A 15 1.89 -1.48 11.77
N LEU A 16 2.07 -2.10 10.61
CA LEU A 16 2.58 -1.42 9.41
C LEU A 16 1.60 -0.34 8.92
N LEU A 17 0.30 -0.61 8.95
CA LEU A 17 -0.73 0.37 8.57
C LEU A 17 -0.82 1.49 9.60
N ASP A 18 -0.86 1.14 10.89
CA ASP A 18 -0.96 2.10 11.98
C ASP A 18 0.25 3.06 11.97
N GLY A 19 1.45 2.53 11.78
CA GLY A 19 2.68 3.33 11.70
C GLY A 19 2.79 4.19 10.44
N ALA A 20 2.14 3.79 9.34
CA ALA A 20 2.14 4.56 8.10
C ALA A 20 1.19 5.78 8.14
N ASP A 21 0.22 5.79 9.07
CA ASP A 21 -0.74 6.90 9.30
C ASP A 21 -1.43 7.37 8.00
N LEU A 22 -1.85 6.44 7.16
CA LEU A 22 -2.34 6.75 5.81
C LEU A 22 -3.69 7.47 5.82
N HIS A 23 -3.78 8.53 5.03
CA HIS A 23 -5.01 9.26 4.77
C HIS A 23 -5.38 9.20 3.29
N ARG A 24 -6.67 9.38 2.97
CA ARG A 24 -7.14 9.41 1.58
C ARG A 24 -6.46 10.54 0.82
N GLY A 25 -5.90 10.22 -0.34
CA GLY A 25 -5.16 11.17 -1.17
C GLY A 25 -3.67 11.25 -0.88
N ASP A 26 -3.17 10.57 0.16
CA ASP A 26 -1.74 10.46 0.41
C ASP A 26 -1.02 9.80 -0.77
N ARG A 27 0.10 10.39 -1.17
CA ARG A 27 1.03 9.77 -2.10
C ARG A 27 1.99 8.90 -1.30
N VAL A 28 2.07 7.63 -1.68
CA VAL A 28 2.90 6.66 -0.97
C VAL A 28 3.79 5.89 -1.94
N ARG A 29 4.97 5.53 -1.47
CA ARG A 29 5.82 4.50 -2.06
C ARG A 29 5.56 3.21 -1.30
N LEU A 30 5.36 2.12 -2.03
CA LEU A 30 5.11 0.80 -1.49
C LEU A 30 6.21 -0.15 -1.94
N THR A 31 6.72 -0.97 -1.02
CA THR A 31 7.45 -2.19 -1.35
C THR A 31 6.47 -3.34 -1.23
N VAL A 32 6.33 -4.13 -2.30
CA VAL A 32 5.30 -5.18 -2.40
C VAL A 32 5.97 -6.54 -2.58
N ARG A 33 5.54 -7.53 -1.79
CA ARG A 33 5.80 -8.95 -1.99
C ARG A 33 4.60 -9.56 -2.69
N GLN A 34 4.85 -10.24 -3.82
CA GLN A 34 3.81 -10.98 -4.52
C GLN A 34 3.66 -12.37 -3.92
N GLU A 35 2.44 -12.69 -3.50
CA GLU A 35 1.99 -14.05 -3.17
C GLU A 35 1.14 -14.60 -4.33
N PRO A 36 0.86 -15.91 -4.39
CA PRO A 36 0.14 -16.51 -5.51
C PRO A 36 -1.23 -15.88 -5.81
N ASP A 37 -1.93 -15.38 -4.79
CA ASP A 37 -3.28 -14.87 -4.86
C ASP A 37 -3.43 -13.39 -4.45
N ARG A 38 -2.34 -12.75 -4.00
CA ARG A 38 -2.40 -11.37 -3.47
C ARG A 38 -1.07 -10.63 -3.52
N LEU A 39 -1.19 -9.31 -3.42
CA LEU A 39 -0.06 -8.39 -3.26
C LEU A 39 -0.01 -7.93 -1.80
N VAL A 40 1.12 -8.17 -1.13
CA VAL A 40 1.34 -7.81 0.27
C VAL A 40 2.33 -6.65 0.34
N ALA A 41 1.89 -5.49 0.81
CA ALA A 41 2.75 -4.38 1.16
C ALA A 41 3.56 -4.74 2.42
N VAL A 42 4.88 -4.77 2.26
CA VAL A 42 5.84 -5.04 3.35
C VAL A 42 6.52 -3.76 3.84
N GLU A 43 6.41 -2.67 3.07
CA GLU A 43 6.88 -1.35 3.46
C GLU A 43 5.97 -0.27 2.86
N ILE A 44 5.70 0.77 3.64
CA ILE A 44 4.89 1.92 3.23
C ILE A 44 5.61 3.20 3.64
N GLN A 45 5.90 4.06 2.68
CA GLN A 45 6.56 5.35 2.92
C GLN A 45 5.71 6.47 2.31
N LYS A 46 5.35 7.49 3.09
CA LYS A 46 4.73 8.70 2.53
C LYS A 46 5.73 9.47 1.68
N ILE A 47 5.27 9.92 0.51
CA ILE A 47 6.03 10.80 -0.38
C ILE A 47 5.58 12.23 -0.06
N ARG A 48 6.54 13.10 0.26
CA ARG A 48 6.29 14.54 0.44
C ARG A 48 6.04 15.23 -0.89
#